data_AF-A0AA38VE42-F1
#
_entry.id   AF-A0AA38VE42-F1
#
_cell.length_a   1.000
_cell.length_b   1.000
_cell.length_c   1.000
_cell.angle_alpha   90.00
_cell.angle_beta   90.00
_cell.angle_gamma   90.00
#
_symmetry.space_group_name_H-M   'P 1'
#
loop_
_entity.id
_entity.type
_entity.pdbx_description
1 polymer ?
#
loop_
_entity_poly.entity_id
_entity_poly.type
_entity_poly.pdbx_seq_one_letter_code
_entity_poly.pdbx_strand_id
1 'polypeptide(L)'
;MVEGMRFGYDHVPPNTAIANWLEQHKLDIWGFVIIRRTYAFQEKLDKFLALAKQDAREWLEQHGSEYHATLYDKLAWTVIEDPQTLEGPSILDTSHKFQALARHQRYRYFVHVDEESLESVVDDEKARDENAGYFCKVVFPDSVMIREQPRAAGEIPDPQDPLDEQLELLDCVKKIRFGHLVSLYRVTLDPNIWCYFQVEVDYDHVGIAVF
;
A
#
# COMPACT_ATOMS: atom_id res chain seq x y z
N MET A 1 -31.55 24.65 15.37
CA MET A 1 -30.59 25.09 14.34
C MET A 1 -29.22 24.76 14.86
N VAL A 2 -28.63 23.67 14.38
CA VAL A 2 -27.26 23.30 14.70
C VAL A 2 -26.45 23.70 13.47
N GLU A 3 -25.57 24.67 13.61
CA GLU A 3 -24.61 25.04 12.58
C GLU A 3 -23.74 23.82 12.29
N GLY A 4 -23.83 23.33 11.05
CA GLY A 4 -22.96 22.28 10.55
C GLY A 4 -21.54 22.83 10.48
N MET A 5 -20.68 22.34 11.36
CA MET A 5 -19.24 22.57 11.33
C MET A 5 -18.70 21.90 10.05
N ARG A 6 -18.62 22.67 8.96
CA ARG A 6 -17.90 22.27 7.76
C ARG A 6 -16.42 22.34 8.08
N PHE A 7 -15.76 21.20 8.22
CA PHE A 7 -14.30 21.14 8.17
C PHE A 7 -13.88 21.60 6.77
N GLY A 8 -13.46 22.85 6.67
CA GLY A 8 -12.84 23.40 5.47
C GLY A 8 -11.45 22.83 5.31
N TYR A 9 -11.35 21.59 4.84
CA TYR A 9 -10.17 21.18 4.10
C TYR A 9 -10.33 21.78 2.71
N ASP A 10 -9.68 22.91 2.47
CA ASP A 10 -9.42 23.36 1.11
C ASP A 10 -8.86 22.14 0.34
N HIS A 11 -9.58 21.72 -0.70
CA HIS A 11 -9.27 20.55 -1.50
C HIS A 11 -7.96 20.77 -2.27
N VAL A 12 -6.83 20.72 -1.57
CA VAL A 12 -5.52 20.70 -2.17
C VAL A 12 -5.51 19.47 -3.09
N PRO A 13 -5.31 19.66 -4.41
CA PRO A 13 -5.28 18.53 -5.34
C PRO A 13 -4.28 17.50 -4.84
N PRO A 14 -4.58 16.20 -4.97
CA PRO A 14 -3.74 15.14 -4.44
C PRO A 14 -2.25 15.25 -4.81
N ASN A 15 -1.98 15.66 -6.05
CA ASN A 15 -0.65 15.86 -6.59
C ASN A 15 0.10 17.00 -5.89
N THR A 16 -0.62 18.06 -5.52
CA THR A 16 -0.06 19.17 -4.77
C THR A 16 0.39 18.72 -3.37
N ALA A 17 -0.32 17.78 -2.73
CA ALA A 17 0.11 17.25 -1.43
C ALA A 17 1.44 16.48 -1.54
N ILE A 18 1.61 15.65 -2.57
CA ILE A 18 2.86 14.91 -2.83
C ILE A 18 4.00 15.91 -3.16
N ALA A 19 3.75 16.88 -4.04
CA ALA A 19 4.73 17.90 -4.41
C ALA A 19 5.18 18.73 -3.19
N ASN A 20 4.23 19.21 -2.39
CA ASN A 20 4.51 19.99 -1.18
C ASN A 20 5.31 19.17 -0.17
N TRP A 21 4.97 17.89 0.01
CA TRP A 21 5.70 17.01 0.92
C TRP A 21 7.14 16.79 0.46
N LEU A 22 7.36 16.55 -0.83
CA LEU A 22 8.70 16.44 -1.41
C LEU A 22 9.52 17.72 -1.17
N GLU A 23 8.93 18.89 -1.41
CA GLU A 23 9.59 20.18 -1.19
C GLU A 23 9.91 20.41 0.30
N GLN A 24 8.92 20.22 1.17
CA GLN A 24 9.04 20.40 2.62
C GLN A 24 10.15 19.53 3.22
N HIS A 25 10.25 18.28 2.77
CA HIS A 25 11.25 17.32 3.25
C HIS A 25 12.55 17.31 2.44
N LYS A 26 12.68 18.19 1.42
CA LYS A 26 13.85 18.28 0.53
C LYS A 26 14.19 16.94 -0.13
N LEU A 27 13.17 16.30 -0.68
CA LEU A 27 13.25 15.00 -1.32
C LEU A 27 13.10 15.15 -2.83
N ASP A 28 13.96 14.45 -3.56
CA ASP A 28 13.95 14.45 -5.02
C ASP A 28 13.09 13.35 -5.62
N ILE A 29 12.75 12.33 -4.84
CA ILE A 29 11.97 11.15 -5.27
C ILE A 29 10.91 10.78 -4.25
N TRP A 30 9.81 10.23 -4.75
CA TRP A 30 8.77 9.54 -3.98
C TRP A 30 8.49 8.19 -4.63
N GLY A 31 7.71 7.33 -3.99
CA GLY A 31 7.20 6.14 -4.66
C GLY A 31 7.03 4.93 -3.77
N PHE A 32 7.12 3.76 -4.38
CA PHE A 32 6.70 2.50 -3.78
C PHE A 32 7.88 1.57 -3.60
N VAL A 33 7.90 0.91 -2.45
CA VAL A 33 8.79 -0.22 -2.17
C VAL A 33 8.00 -1.50 -2.38
N ILE A 34 8.49 -2.37 -3.25
CA ILE A 34 7.90 -3.66 -3.58
C ILE A 34 8.80 -4.75 -3.02
N ILE A 35 8.26 -5.63 -2.19
CA ILE A 35 8.95 -6.84 -1.75
C ILE A 35 8.38 -8.02 -2.54
N ARG A 36 9.23 -8.63 -3.37
CA ARG A 36 8.89 -9.82 -4.15
C ARG A 36 9.05 -11.07 -3.29
N ARG A 37 8.00 -11.87 -3.19
CA ARG A 37 8.03 -13.16 -2.44
C ARG A 37 8.04 -14.41 -3.29
N THR A 38 7.63 -14.31 -4.54
CA THR A 38 7.58 -15.45 -5.45
C THR A 38 8.44 -15.18 -6.68
N TYR A 39 9.32 -16.12 -6.97
CA TYR A 39 10.33 -16.01 -8.03
C TYR A 39 10.00 -16.89 -9.23
N ALA A 40 8.96 -17.72 -9.13
CA ALA A 40 8.56 -18.66 -10.17
C ALA A 40 8.08 -17.99 -11.46
N PHE A 41 7.66 -16.72 -11.43
CA PHE A 41 6.94 -16.08 -12.54
C PHE A 41 7.44 -14.66 -12.84
N GLN A 42 8.59 -14.53 -13.52
CA GLN A 42 9.14 -13.22 -13.91
C GLN A 42 8.19 -12.44 -14.82
N GLU A 43 7.62 -13.09 -15.83
CA GLU A 43 6.71 -12.43 -16.78
C GLU A 43 5.47 -11.83 -16.10
N LYS A 44 4.94 -12.51 -15.08
CA LYS A 44 3.83 -11.99 -14.28
C LYS A 44 4.23 -10.75 -13.49
N LEU A 45 5.44 -10.73 -12.92
CA LEU A 45 5.97 -9.55 -12.22
C LEU A 45 6.17 -8.38 -13.18
N ASP A 46 6.72 -8.62 -14.37
CA ASP A 46 6.94 -7.57 -15.36
C ASP A 46 5.61 -6.95 -15.79
N LYS A 47 4.58 -7.78 -16.02
CA LYS A 47 3.21 -7.32 -16.31
C LYS A 47 2.62 -6.55 -15.13
N PHE A 48 2.78 -7.05 -13.91
CA PHE A 48 2.33 -6.38 -12.69
C PHE A 48 2.92 -4.97 -12.58
N LEU A 49 4.25 -4.85 -12.75
CA LEU A 49 4.95 -3.58 -12.68
C LEU A 49 4.53 -2.63 -13.80
N ALA A 50 4.34 -3.13 -15.02
CA ALA A 50 3.88 -2.33 -16.15
C ALA A 50 2.50 -1.73 -15.89
N LEU A 51 1.55 -2.55 -15.42
CA LEU A 51 0.19 -2.12 -15.10
C LEU A 51 0.16 -1.13 -13.92
N ALA A 52 0.91 -1.39 -12.85
CA ALA A 52 0.97 -0.49 -11.70
C ALA A 52 1.57 0.88 -12.07
N LYS A 53 2.58 0.89 -12.95
CA LYS A 53 3.20 2.12 -13.47
C LYS A 53 2.27 2.90 -14.40
N GLN A 54 1.54 2.19 -15.26
CA GLN A 54 0.54 2.79 -16.15
C GLN A 54 -0.59 3.42 -15.34
N ASP A 55 -1.13 2.68 -14.37
CA ASP A 55 -2.20 3.16 -13.51
C ASP A 55 -1.77 4.40 -12.71
N ALA A 56 -0.59 4.37 -12.08
CA ALA A 56 -0.07 5.54 -11.37
C ALA A 56 0.07 6.77 -12.28
N ARG A 57 0.44 6.56 -13.55
CA ARG A 57 0.53 7.62 -14.56
C ARG A 57 -0.85 8.18 -14.89
N GLU A 58 -1.79 7.32 -15.26
CA GLU A 58 -3.16 7.71 -15.61
C GLU A 58 -3.83 8.44 -14.45
N TRP A 59 -3.63 7.97 -13.23
CA TRP A 59 -4.14 8.63 -12.03
C TRP A 59 -3.58 10.04 -11.87
N LEU A 60 -2.26 10.22 -12.03
CA LEU A 60 -1.61 11.54 -11.95
C LEU A 60 -2.04 12.47 -13.09
N GLU A 61 -2.29 11.95 -14.28
CA GLU A 61 -2.81 12.71 -15.44
C GLU A 61 -4.26 13.17 -15.21
N GLN A 62 -5.10 12.31 -14.65
CA GLN A 62 -6.52 12.62 -14.37
C GLN A 62 -6.73 13.55 -13.18
N HIS A 63 -5.91 13.41 -12.13
CA HIS A 63 -6.06 14.13 -10.86
C HIS A 63 -5.00 15.23 -10.67
N GLY A 64 -4.15 15.43 -11.67
CA GLY A 64 -3.06 16.38 -11.62
C GLY A 64 -3.38 17.77 -12.09
N SER A 65 -2.78 18.73 -11.40
CA SER A 65 -2.57 20.09 -11.90
C SER A 65 -1.27 20.14 -12.74
N GLU A 66 -0.64 21.32 -12.81
CA GLU A 66 0.61 21.61 -13.52
C GLU A 66 1.80 20.69 -13.19
N TYR A 67 1.76 19.95 -12.08
CA TYR A 67 2.88 19.13 -11.59
C TYR A 67 2.93 17.68 -12.10
N HIS A 68 1.92 17.18 -12.81
CA HIS A 68 1.79 15.73 -13.11
C HIS A 68 3.03 15.13 -13.80
N ALA A 69 3.58 15.79 -14.82
CA ALA A 69 4.78 15.30 -15.52
C ALA A 69 6.00 15.25 -14.59
N THR A 70 6.26 16.34 -13.86
CA THR A 70 7.39 16.42 -12.94
C THR A 70 7.28 15.45 -11.76
N LEU A 71 6.06 15.14 -11.29
CA LEU A 71 5.84 14.17 -10.23
C LEU A 71 6.08 12.76 -10.73
N TYR A 72 5.62 12.42 -11.94
CA TYR A 72 5.86 11.10 -12.50
C TYR A 72 7.36 10.85 -12.74
N ASP A 73 8.11 11.86 -13.19
CA ASP A 73 9.57 11.75 -13.36
C ASP A 73 10.31 11.49 -12.03
N LYS A 74 9.71 11.93 -10.91
CA LYS A 74 10.22 11.70 -9.55
C LYS A 74 9.70 10.41 -8.90
N LEU A 75 8.83 9.66 -9.58
CA LEU A 75 8.26 8.42 -9.06
C LEU A 75 9.25 7.25 -9.22
N ALA A 76 9.69 6.70 -8.09
CA ALA A 76 10.58 5.54 -8.01
C ALA A 76 9.82 4.27 -7.62
N TRP A 77 10.10 3.19 -8.34
CA TRP A 77 9.61 1.85 -8.03
C TRP A 77 10.80 1.01 -7.56
N THR A 78 10.91 0.81 -6.25
CA THR A 78 12.04 0.07 -5.65
C THR A 78 11.61 -1.36 -5.42
N VAL A 79 12.09 -2.29 -6.26
CA VAL A 79 11.84 -3.72 -6.08
C VAL A 79 12.98 -4.33 -5.26
N ILE A 80 12.65 -4.94 -4.13
CA ILE A 80 13.58 -5.68 -3.29
C ILE A 80 13.42 -7.16 -3.61
N GLU A 81 14.52 -7.75 -4.04
CA GLU A 81 14.63 -9.15 -4.43
C GLU A 81 15.78 -9.80 -3.67
N ASP A 82 15.48 -10.92 -3.03
CA ASP A 82 16.45 -11.78 -2.38
C ASP A 82 15.83 -13.18 -2.29
N PRO A 83 15.95 -14.01 -3.33
CA PRO A 83 15.35 -15.34 -3.35
C PRO A 83 15.73 -16.20 -2.13
N GLN A 84 16.95 -16.04 -1.61
CA GLN A 84 17.44 -16.86 -0.50
C GLN A 84 16.73 -16.56 0.81
N THR A 85 16.26 -15.32 0.98
CA THR A 85 15.69 -14.87 2.26
C THR A 85 14.25 -14.36 2.13
N LEU A 86 13.76 -14.17 0.91
CA LEU A 86 12.43 -13.65 0.59
C LEU A 86 11.54 -14.65 -0.15
N GLU A 87 11.98 -15.88 -0.39
CA GLU A 87 11.09 -16.97 -0.84
C GLU A 87 10.40 -17.63 0.36
N GLY A 88 9.06 -17.54 0.42
CA GLY A 88 8.26 -18.05 1.55
C GLY A 88 8.40 -17.39 2.94
N PRO A 89 8.96 -16.16 3.13
CA PRO A 89 9.08 -15.56 4.45
C PRO A 89 7.72 -15.18 5.01
N SER A 90 7.60 -15.09 6.34
CA SER A 90 6.39 -14.56 6.96
C SER A 90 6.25 -13.04 6.68
N ILE A 91 5.04 -12.50 6.92
CA ILE A 91 4.80 -11.06 6.81
C ILE A 91 5.64 -10.29 7.85
N LEU A 92 5.84 -10.86 9.04
CA LEU A 92 6.73 -10.33 10.06
C LEU A 92 8.18 -10.23 9.56
N ASP A 93 8.72 -11.27 8.94
CA ASP A 93 10.09 -11.25 8.41
C ASP A 93 10.28 -10.16 7.35
N THR A 94 9.31 -10.03 6.43
CA THR A 94 9.34 -8.97 5.42
C THR A 94 9.20 -7.58 6.04
N SER A 95 8.46 -7.45 7.13
CA SER A 95 8.27 -6.19 7.86
C SER A 95 9.56 -5.76 8.58
N HIS A 96 10.25 -6.68 9.23
CA HIS A 96 11.57 -6.43 9.82
C HIS A 96 12.59 -5.98 8.78
N LYS A 97 12.65 -6.67 7.63
CA LYS A 97 13.55 -6.29 6.53
C LYS A 97 13.20 -4.92 5.97
N PHE A 98 11.91 -4.65 5.78
CA PHE A 98 11.46 -3.34 5.35
C PHE A 98 11.90 -2.27 6.34
N GLN A 99 11.71 -2.44 7.65
CA GLN A 99 12.16 -1.46 8.64
C GLN A 99 13.69 -1.26 8.63
N ALA A 100 14.46 -2.31 8.40
CA ALA A 100 15.91 -2.20 8.26
C ALA A 100 16.33 -1.36 7.04
N LEU A 101 15.55 -1.42 5.95
CA LEU A 101 15.78 -0.66 4.71
C LEU A 101 15.17 0.75 4.76
N ALA A 102 14.03 0.91 5.45
CA ALA A 102 13.25 2.13 5.58
C ALA A 102 13.75 3.05 6.71
N ARG A 103 15.03 2.93 7.11
CA ARG A 103 15.69 3.86 8.05
C ARG A 103 15.63 5.33 7.61
N HIS A 104 15.27 5.58 6.35
CA HIS A 104 14.83 6.89 5.85
C HIS A 104 13.30 6.97 5.95
N GLN A 105 12.78 7.93 6.74
CA GLN A 105 11.36 8.23 7.11
C GLN A 105 10.30 8.30 5.97
N ARG A 106 10.66 7.94 4.74
CA ARG A 106 9.86 8.18 3.53
C ARG A 106 8.79 7.14 3.25
N TYR A 107 8.91 5.94 3.84
CA TYR A 107 8.02 4.84 3.53
C TYR A 107 7.32 4.35 4.80
N ARG A 108 5.99 4.37 4.79
CA ARG A 108 5.14 3.87 5.89
C ARG A 108 4.62 2.46 5.66
N TYR A 109 4.71 1.98 4.43
CA TYR A 109 4.23 0.68 4.02
C TYR A 109 5.08 0.16 2.86
N PHE A 110 4.93 -1.12 2.57
CA PHE A 110 5.45 -1.74 1.35
C PHE A 110 4.36 -2.49 0.62
N VAL A 111 4.52 -2.60 -0.70
CA VAL A 111 3.72 -3.46 -1.54
C VAL A 111 4.30 -4.87 -1.46
N HIS A 112 3.46 -5.80 -1.05
CA HIS A 112 3.78 -7.19 -0.85
C HIS A 112 3.25 -8.00 -2.04
N VAL A 113 4.18 -8.42 -2.91
CA VAL A 113 3.84 -9.13 -4.15
C VAL A 113 4.01 -10.62 -3.94
N ASP A 114 2.89 -11.28 -3.66
CA ASP A 114 2.76 -12.73 -3.58
C ASP A 114 2.11 -13.31 -4.85
N GLU A 115 1.95 -14.64 -4.87
CA GLU A 115 1.35 -15.35 -6.00
C GLU A 115 -0.04 -14.83 -6.33
N GLU A 116 -0.89 -14.58 -5.32
CA GLU A 116 -2.23 -14.03 -5.52
C GLU A 116 -2.22 -12.67 -6.22
N SER A 117 -1.30 -11.78 -5.82
CA SER A 117 -1.13 -10.46 -6.45
C SER A 117 -0.67 -10.60 -7.92
N LEU A 118 0.21 -11.55 -8.20
CA LEU A 118 0.68 -11.83 -9.57
C LEU A 118 -0.40 -12.50 -10.44
N GLU A 119 -1.22 -13.36 -9.87
CA GLU A 119 -2.33 -13.98 -10.60
C GLU A 119 -3.39 -12.96 -10.99
N SER A 120 -3.60 -11.93 -10.16
CA SER A 120 -4.56 -10.86 -10.46
C SER A 120 -4.29 -10.18 -11.81
N VAL A 121 -3.02 -10.09 -12.24
CA VAL A 121 -2.64 -9.42 -13.48
C VAL A 121 -2.55 -10.36 -14.69
N VAL A 122 -2.70 -11.67 -14.51
CA VAL A 122 -2.65 -12.63 -15.62
C VAL A 122 -4.01 -12.81 -16.26
N ASP A 123 -5.05 -12.80 -15.44
CA ASP A 123 -6.43 -13.03 -15.87
C ASP A 123 -7.11 -11.69 -16.19
N ASP A 124 -6.85 -11.17 -17.40
CA ASP A 124 -7.45 -9.91 -17.87
C ASP A 124 -8.98 -9.98 -17.94
N GLU A 125 -9.56 -11.17 -18.14
CA GLU A 125 -11.01 -11.34 -18.15
C GLU A 125 -11.59 -11.19 -16.74
N LYS A 126 -10.97 -11.83 -15.75
CA LYS A 126 -11.32 -11.64 -14.34
C LYS A 126 -11.06 -10.20 -13.90
N ALA A 127 -9.96 -9.58 -14.31
CA ALA A 127 -9.65 -8.19 -13.95
C ALA A 127 -10.62 -7.16 -14.55
N ARG A 128 -11.34 -7.50 -15.64
CA ARG A 128 -12.42 -6.68 -16.20
C ARG A 128 -13.73 -6.76 -15.41
N ASP A 129 -13.84 -7.71 -14.49
CA ASP A 129 -14.91 -7.68 -13.51
C ASP A 129 -14.72 -6.43 -12.64
N GLU A 130 -15.76 -5.59 -12.56
CA GLU A 130 -15.79 -4.39 -11.72
C GLU A 130 -15.47 -4.70 -10.24
N ASN A 131 -15.65 -5.97 -9.86
CA ASN A 131 -15.43 -6.48 -8.51
C ASN A 131 -14.04 -7.10 -8.30
N ALA A 132 -13.37 -7.63 -9.33
CA ALA A 132 -12.06 -8.27 -9.11
C ALA A 132 -10.89 -7.28 -9.23
N GLY A 133 -10.77 -6.62 -10.39
CA GLY A 133 -9.68 -5.69 -10.73
C GLY A 133 -8.25 -6.23 -10.56
N TYR A 134 -7.25 -5.44 -10.97
CA TYR A 134 -5.86 -5.67 -10.59
C TYR A 134 -5.62 -5.18 -9.16
N PHE A 135 -4.96 -5.99 -8.33
CA PHE A 135 -4.69 -5.63 -6.95
C PHE A 135 -3.29 -6.01 -6.48
N CYS A 136 -2.89 -5.41 -5.38
CA CYS A 136 -1.73 -5.79 -4.61
C CYS A 136 -2.04 -5.75 -3.11
N LYS A 137 -1.24 -6.46 -2.32
CA LYS A 137 -1.28 -6.32 -0.87
C LYS A 137 -0.33 -5.20 -0.43
N VAL A 138 -0.79 -4.34 0.45
CA VAL A 138 0.01 -3.32 1.11
C VAL A 138 0.14 -3.69 2.57
N VAL A 139 1.37 -3.68 3.08
CA VAL A 139 1.68 -4.07 4.46
C VAL A 139 2.18 -2.86 5.24
N PHE A 140 1.57 -2.64 6.41
CA PHE A 140 1.99 -1.64 7.39
C PHE A 140 2.88 -2.30 8.45
N PRO A 141 4.22 -2.18 8.33
CA PRO A 141 5.15 -2.90 9.19
C PRO A 141 4.99 -2.53 10.67
N ASP A 142 4.69 -1.28 10.99
CA ASP A 142 4.54 -0.87 12.40
C ASP A 142 3.32 -1.53 13.04
N SER A 143 2.23 -1.72 12.29
CA SER A 143 1.06 -2.46 12.73
C SER A 143 1.40 -3.94 12.98
N VAL A 144 2.17 -4.55 12.08
CA VAL A 144 2.66 -5.94 12.25
C VAL A 144 3.49 -6.04 13.54
N MET A 145 4.41 -5.10 13.75
CA MET A 145 5.30 -5.10 14.91
C MET A 145 4.57 -4.89 16.24
N ILE A 146 3.60 -3.98 16.28
CA ILE A 146 2.77 -3.76 17.48
C ILE A 146 2.01 -5.04 17.84
N ARG A 147 1.50 -5.77 16.84
CA ARG A 147 0.77 -7.03 17.06
C ARG A 147 1.64 -8.18 17.52
N GLU A 148 2.90 -8.21 17.11
CA GLU A 148 3.83 -9.27 17.50
C GLU A 148 4.43 -9.07 18.90
N GLN A 149 4.28 -7.87 19.50
CA GLN A 149 4.79 -7.59 20.85
C GLN A 149 4.22 -8.50 21.95
N PRO A 150 2.89 -8.70 22.06
CA PRO A 150 2.30 -9.66 23.01
C PRO A 150 2.86 -11.08 22.86
N ARG A 151 2.97 -11.57 21.61
CA ARG A 151 3.51 -12.90 21.31
C ARG A 151 4.96 -13.04 21.77
N ALA A 152 5.78 -12.02 21.50
CA ALA A 152 7.16 -11.96 21.95
C ALA A 152 7.28 -11.89 23.50
N ALA A 153 6.27 -11.33 24.18
CA ALA A 153 6.17 -11.30 25.64
C ALA A 153 5.66 -12.63 26.24
N GLY A 154 5.34 -13.63 25.42
CA GLY A 154 4.82 -14.93 25.86
C GLY A 154 3.32 -14.92 26.15
N GLU A 155 2.60 -13.89 25.72
CA GLU A 155 1.13 -13.90 25.73
C GLU A 155 0.68 -14.87 24.62
N ILE A 156 0.19 -16.03 25.03
CA ILE A 156 -0.33 -17.05 24.13
C ILE A 156 -1.71 -16.57 23.65
N PRO A 157 -1.93 -16.34 22.34
CA PRO A 157 -3.26 -16.05 21.82
C PRO A 157 -4.24 -17.14 22.27
N ASP A 158 -5.48 -16.78 22.57
CA ASP A 158 -6.48 -17.76 22.99
C ASP A 158 -6.62 -18.83 21.90
N PRO A 159 -6.23 -20.09 22.15
CA PRO A 159 -6.23 -21.14 21.12
C PRO A 159 -7.64 -21.49 20.64
N GLN A 160 -8.70 -20.91 21.23
CA GLN A 160 -10.09 -21.08 20.79
C GLN A 160 -10.55 -20.08 19.74
N ASP A 161 -9.72 -19.12 19.28
CA ASP A 161 -10.08 -18.22 18.18
C ASP A 161 -9.29 -18.54 16.89
N PRO A 162 -9.68 -19.57 16.12
CA PRO A 162 -9.08 -19.85 14.81
C PRO A 162 -9.41 -18.78 13.75
N LEU A 163 -10.29 -17.83 14.06
CA LEU A 163 -10.54 -16.66 13.23
C LEU A 163 -9.44 -15.60 13.42
N ASP A 164 -8.75 -15.60 14.57
CA ASP A 164 -7.75 -14.58 14.91
C ASP A 164 -6.61 -14.57 13.89
N GLU A 165 -5.97 -15.66 13.48
CA GLU A 165 -4.79 -15.56 12.58
C GLU A 165 -5.04 -14.85 11.23
N GLN A 166 -6.24 -15.00 10.65
CA GLN A 166 -6.60 -14.29 9.42
C GLN A 166 -7.13 -12.88 9.69
N LEU A 167 -7.89 -12.66 10.77
CA LEU A 167 -8.35 -11.33 11.19
C LEU A 167 -7.21 -10.45 11.75
N GLU A 168 -6.20 -11.06 12.35
CA GLU A 168 -4.96 -10.47 12.88
C GLU A 168 -4.07 -9.94 11.75
N LEU A 169 -4.25 -10.41 10.52
CA LEU A 169 -3.56 -9.83 9.36
C LEU A 169 -4.40 -8.76 8.66
N LEU A 170 -5.71 -8.69 8.87
CA LEU A 170 -6.59 -7.72 8.17
C LEU A 170 -6.22 -6.26 8.45
N ASP A 171 -5.71 -5.92 9.64
CA ASP A 171 -5.28 -4.55 9.93
C ASP A 171 -3.86 -4.24 9.47
N CYS A 172 -3.04 -5.28 9.30
CA CYS A 172 -1.66 -5.14 8.88
C CYS A 172 -1.50 -5.18 7.37
N VAL A 173 -2.37 -5.91 6.68
CA VAL A 173 -2.32 -6.21 5.26
C VAL A 173 -3.61 -5.75 4.62
N LYS A 174 -3.50 -4.79 3.70
CA LYS A 174 -4.65 -4.25 2.98
C LYS A 174 -4.55 -4.63 1.51
N LYS A 175 -5.63 -5.18 0.94
CA LYS A 175 -5.73 -5.46 -0.50
C LYS A 175 -6.15 -4.17 -1.20
N ILE A 176 -5.32 -3.67 -2.10
CA ILE A 176 -5.47 -2.37 -2.76
C ILE A 176 -5.51 -2.58 -4.27
N ARG A 177 -6.54 -2.03 -4.92
CA ARG A 177 -6.62 -2.00 -6.38
C ARG A 177 -5.64 -0.98 -6.96
N PHE A 178 -5.10 -1.22 -8.15
CA PHE A 178 -4.06 -0.37 -8.73
C PHE A 178 -4.45 1.12 -8.76
N GLY A 179 -5.68 1.45 -9.17
CA GLY A 179 -6.21 2.83 -9.21
C GLY A 179 -6.26 3.59 -7.88
N HIS A 180 -5.97 2.92 -6.77
CA HIS A 180 -5.94 3.50 -5.44
C HIS A 180 -4.54 3.65 -4.85
N LEU A 181 -3.48 3.19 -5.52
CA LEU A 181 -2.10 3.22 -4.99
C LEU A 181 -1.59 4.65 -4.75
N VAL A 182 -1.77 5.56 -5.71
CA VAL A 182 -1.34 6.95 -5.55
C VAL A 182 -2.20 7.69 -4.53
N SER A 183 -3.51 7.41 -4.51
CA SER A 183 -4.43 7.93 -3.50
C SER A 183 -4.03 7.49 -2.09
N LEU A 184 -3.68 6.21 -1.92
CA LEU A 184 -3.16 5.67 -0.67
C LEU A 184 -1.88 6.37 -0.24
N TYR A 185 -0.91 6.53 -1.16
CA TYR A 185 0.33 7.25 -0.88
C TYR A 185 0.04 8.65 -0.32
N ARG A 186 -0.83 9.43 -0.98
CA ARG A 186 -1.25 10.75 -0.50
C ARG A 186 -1.79 10.71 0.92
N VAL A 187 -2.73 9.82 1.21
CA VAL A 187 -3.36 9.73 2.54
C VAL A 187 -2.31 9.43 3.62
N THR A 188 -1.31 8.61 3.29
CA THR A 188 -0.24 8.26 4.24
C THR A 188 0.82 9.34 4.42
N LEU A 189 0.86 10.38 3.59
CA LEU A 189 1.85 11.46 3.74
C LEU A 189 1.56 12.37 4.94
N ASP A 190 0.30 12.48 5.36
CA ASP A 190 -0.04 13.28 6.53
C ASP A 190 0.14 12.44 7.81
N PRO A 191 1.06 12.82 8.72
CA PRO A 191 1.22 12.16 10.01
C PRO A 191 0.06 12.36 10.97
N ASN A 192 -0.78 13.36 10.75
CA ASN A 192 -1.91 13.69 11.61
C ASN A 192 -3.22 13.07 11.12
N ILE A 193 -3.24 12.52 9.89
CA ILE A 193 -4.39 11.78 9.39
C ILE A 193 -4.38 10.38 9.99
N TRP A 194 -5.42 10.10 10.77
CA TRP A 194 -5.80 8.74 11.10
C TRP A 194 -6.73 8.25 10.00
N CYS A 195 -6.19 7.42 9.12
CA CYS A 195 -6.98 6.74 8.10
C CYS A 195 -7.34 5.34 8.58
N TYR A 196 -8.64 5.09 8.72
CA TYR A 196 -9.15 3.73 8.85
C TYR A 196 -9.40 3.19 7.44
N PHE A 197 -8.66 2.15 7.08
CA PHE A 197 -8.92 1.38 5.87
C PHE A 197 -9.97 0.33 6.22
N GLN A 198 -11.24 0.67 6.03
CA GLN A 198 -12.30 -0.34 6.03
C GLN A 198 -12.19 -1.11 4.73
N VAL A 199 -11.69 -2.33 4.84
CA VAL A 199 -11.72 -3.30 3.75
C VAL A 199 -12.92 -4.17 4.04
N GLU A 200 -14.03 -3.95 3.34
CA GLU A 200 -15.17 -4.85 3.44
C GLU A 200 -14.78 -6.18 2.81
N VAL A 201 -14.72 -7.21 3.65
CA VAL A 201 -14.29 -8.57 3.28
C VAL A 201 -15.28 -9.22 2.28
N ASP A 202 -16.48 -8.65 2.16
CA ASP A 202 -17.57 -9.19 1.32
C ASP A 202 -17.97 -8.30 0.12
N TYR A 203 -17.46 -7.07 -0.02
CA TYR A 203 -17.79 -6.19 -1.17
C TYR A 203 -16.68 -5.17 -1.46
N ASP A 204 -15.81 -5.47 -2.43
CA ASP A 204 -15.22 -4.65 -3.51
C ASP A 204 -14.81 -3.17 -3.34
N HIS A 205 -14.96 -2.59 -2.15
CA HIS A 205 -14.70 -1.18 -1.88
C HIS A 205 -13.70 -1.07 -0.74
N VAL A 206 -12.54 -0.48 -1.05
CA VAL A 206 -11.67 0.05 0.00
C VAL A 206 -12.22 1.43 0.35
N GLY A 207 -13.01 1.48 1.42
CA GLY A 207 -13.42 2.72 2.05
C GLY A 207 -12.23 3.28 2.83
N ILE A 208 -11.63 4.36 2.33
CA ILE A 208 -10.67 5.14 3.13
C ILE A 208 -11.48 6.16 3.91
N ALA A 209 -11.77 5.86 5.18
CA ALA A 209 -12.32 6.85 6.10
C ALA A 209 -11.16 7.65 6.71
N VAL A 210 -11.12 8.94 6.40
CA VAL A 210 -10.18 9.91 6.97
C VAL A 210 -10.89 10.62 8.11
N PHE A 211 -10.34 10.57 9.32
CA PHE A 211 -10.89 11.21 10.53
C PHE A 211 -10.08 12.44 10.94
#